data_AF-A0A518XJ86-F1
#
_entry.id   AF-A0A518XJ86-F1
#
_cell.length_a   1.000
_cell.length_b   1.000
_cell.length_c   1.000
_cell.angle_alpha   90.00
_cell.angle_beta   90.00
_cell.angle_gamma   90.00
#
_symmetry.space_group_name_H-M   'P 1'
#
loop_
_entity.id
_entity.type
_entity.pdbx_description
1 polymer ?
#
loop_
_entity_poly.entity_id
_entity_poly.type
_entity_poly.pdbx_seq_one_letter_code
_entity_poly.pdbx_strand_id
1 'polypeptide(L)'
;MRLFTHAAALLATGIFSASVNADCFINAGEWYSIDPDYLRAIAWQESRYNPAAVNTNLTKDGKPGSSDYGLMQINSETMRRLKKEYPGLSKEKLLSDPCLNIYIGAMLLRRNFNQYGATWLAVGMYNAGMKNKPVTVTNRYNYAMLIDRHYKAIKAGKIPRKAFSG
;
A
#
# COMPACT_ATOMS: atom_id res chain seq x y z
N MET A 1 -63.52 13.55 36.43
CA MET A 1 -62.56 14.11 35.45
C MET A 1 -61.28 14.37 36.22
N ARG A 2 -60.19 13.60 36.10
CA ARG A 2 -59.34 13.41 34.91
C ARG A 2 -58.55 12.09 35.07
N LEU A 3 -58.47 11.31 33.98
CA LEU A 3 -57.58 10.17 33.85
C LEU A 3 -56.14 10.67 33.67
N PHE A 4 -55.18 10.04 34.35
CA PHE A 4 -53.76 10.19 34.06
C PHE A 4 -53.22 8.89 33.44
N THR A 5 -53.31 8.79 32.12
CA THR A 5 -52.65 7.75 31.33
C THR A 5 -51.15 8.04 31.30
N HIS A 6 -50.33 7.19 31.93
CA HIS A 6 -48.88 7.23 31.79
C HIS A 6 -48.50 6.40 30.56
N ALA A 7 -48.23 7.07 29.44
CA ALA A 7 -47.62 6.42 28.29
C ALA A 7 -46.11 6.29 28.56
N ALA A 8 -45.65 5.07 28.83
CA ALA A 8 -44.22 4.77 28.90
C ALA A 8 -43.67 4.72 27.46
N ALA A 9 -42.92 5.76 27.07
CA ALA A 9 -42.20 5.77 25.80
C ALA A 9 -40.92 4.91 25.95
N LEU A 10 -40.93 3.69 25.41
CA LEU A 10 -39.71 2.91 25.20
C LEU A 10 -38.90 3.59 24.08
N LEU A 11 -37.84 4.31 24.46
CA LEU A 11 -36.80 4.76 23.54
C LEU A 11 -35.95 3.54 23.14
N ALA A 12 -36.32 2.91 22.02
CA ALA A 12 -35.46 1.93 21.36
C ALA A 12 -34.26 2.67 20.73
N THR A 13 -33.16 2.78 21.47
CA THR A 13 -31.88 3.24 20.92
C THR A 13 -31.31 2.15 20.02
N GLY A 14 -31.55 2.25 18.72
CA GLY A 14 -30.91 1.40 17.73
C GLY A 14 -29.42 1.66 17.67
N ILE A 15 -28.61 0.66 18.04
CA ILE A 15 -27.16 0.68 17.83
C ILE A 15 -26.94 0.51 16.32
N PHE A 16 -26.78 1.63 15.61
CA PHE A 16 -26.29 1.58 14.23
C PHE A 16 -24.81 1.18 14.27
N SER A 17 -24.52 -0.09 14.01
CA SER A 17 -23.17 -0.53 13.68
C SER A 17 -22.78 0.10 12.34
N ALA A 18 -22.05 1.21 12.38
CA ALA A 18 -21.38 1.72 11.20
C ALA A 18 -20.35 0.68 10.77
N SER A 19 -20.58 0.04 9.63
CA SER A 19 -19.57 -0.78 8.96
C SER A 19 -18.42 0.12 8.56
N VAL A 20 -17.42 0.29 9.45
CA VAL A 20 -16.15 0.90 9.07
C VAL A 20 -15.51 -0.08 8.10
N ASN A 21 -15.66 0.22 6.81
CA ASN A 21 -14.97 -0.52 5.78
C ASN A 21 -13.47 -0.28 6.00
N ALA A 22 -12.76 -1.32 6.44
CA ALA A 22 -11.43 -1.16 7.02
C ALA A 22 -10.42 -0.81 5.91
N ASP A 23 -9.99 0.44 5.86
CA ASP A 23 -9.04 0.91 4.87
C ASP A 23 -7.72 0.16 5.01
N CYS A 24 -7.38 -0.63 3.99
CA CYS A 24 -6.22 -1.50 4.02
C CYS A 24 -4.89 -0.75 4.10
N PHE A 25 -4.83 0.53 3.72
CA PHE A 25 -3.64 1.35 4.00
C PHE A 25 -3.47 1.65 5.49
N ILE A 26 -4.57 1.87 6.21
CA ILE A 26 -4.54 2.10 7.66
C ILE A 26 -4.08 0.81 8.35
N ASN A 27 -4.75 -0.31 8.07
CA ASN A 27 -4.45 -1.57 8.73
C ASN A 27 -3.02 -2.06 8.43
N ALA A 28 -2.55 -1.96 7.19
CA ALA A 28 -1.19 -2.33 6.83
C ALA A 28 -0.16 -1.37 7.47
N GLY A 29 -0.48 -0.07 7.52
CA GLY A 29 0.35 0.94 8.19
C GLY A 29 0.51 0.66 9.67
N GLU A 30 -0.56 0.33 10.37
CA GLU A 30 -0.54 -0.07 11.78
C GLU A 30 0.30 -1.35 11.98
N TRP A 31 -0.01 -2.40 11.19
CA TRP A 31 0.65 -3.70 11.30
C TRP A 31 2.16 -3.63 11.09
N TYR A 32 2.59 -2.87 10.08
CA TYR A 32 4.01 -2.69 9.76
C TYR A 32 4.61 -1.42 10.35
N SER A 33 3.90 -0.70 11.22
CA SER A 33 4.27 0.61 11.80
C SER A 33 4.94 1.55 10.78
N ILE A 34 4.17 1.88 9.73
CA ILE A 34 4.46 2.83 8.65
C ILE A 34 3.27 3.78 8.56
N ASP A 35 3.49 5.08 8.40
CA ASP A 35 2.37 6.03 8.20
C ASP A 35 1.54 5.61 6.95
N PRO A 36 0.21 5.42 7.08
CA PRO A 36 -0.65 5.02 5.97
C PRO A 36 -0.56 5.94 4.74
N ASP A 37 -0.38 7.25 4.93
CA ASP A 37 -0.22 8.21 3.83
C ASP A 37 1.11 8.00 3.08
N TYR A 38 2.10 7.37 3.72
CA TYR A 38 3.34 6.98 3.08
C TYR A 38 3.14 5.79 2.13
N LEU A 39 2.37 4.79 2.57
CA LEU A 39 1.96 3.68 1.71
C LEU A 39 1.11 4.17 0.53
N ARG A 40 0.22 5.13 0.78
CA ARG A 40 -0.56 5.80 -0.27
C ARG A 40 0.33 6.57 -1.25
N ALA A 41 1.35 7.27 -0.78
CA ALA A 41 2.30 7.97 -1.65
C ALA A 41 3.03 7.01 -2.61
N ILE A 42 3.41 5.83 -2.13
CA ILE A 42 3.98 4.76 -2.96
C ILE A 42 2.95 4.24 -3.95
N ALA A 43 1.76 3.84 -3.50
CA ALA A 43 0.72 3.33 -4.40
C ALA A 43 0.29 4.35 -5.46
N TRP A 44 0.27 5.65 -5.12
CA TRP A 44 0.07 6.72 -6.08
C TRP A 44 1.18 6.77 -7.11
N GLN A 45 2.44 6.67 -6.68
CA GLN A 45 3.58 6.67 -7.60
C GLN A 45 3.57 5.46 -8.53
N GLU A 46 3.29 4.29 -7.98
CA GLU A 46 3.41 3.01 -8.67
C GLU A 46 2.26 2.76 -9.67
N SER A 47 1.02 3.09 -9.29
CA SER A 47 -0.15 2.72 -10.11
C SER A 47 -1.18 3.82 -10.26
N ARG A 48 -0.97 5.00 -9.66
CA ARG A 48 -2.01 6.04 -9.50
C ARG A 48 -3.29 5.47 -8.87
N TYR A 49 -3.11 4.54 -7.91
CA TYR A 49 -4.18 3.79 -7.26
C TYR A 49 -5.04 2.93 -8.19
N ASN A 50 -4.45 2.36 -9.24
CA ASN A 50 -5.09 1.39 -10.11
C ASN A 50 -4.76 -0.06 -9.66
N PRO A 51 -5.72 -0.80 -9.08
CA PRO A 51 -5.48 -2.18 -8.62
C PRO A 51 -5.25 -3.17 -9.77
N ALA A 52 -5.69 -2.82 -10.99
CA ALA A 52 -5.50 -3.64 -12.19
C ALA A 52 -4.21 -3.31 -12.96
N ALA A 53 -3.36 -2.42 -12.44
CA ALA A 53 -2.14 -1.99 -13.13
C ALA A 53 -1.18 -3.18 -13.36
N VAL A 54 -0.73 -3.34 -14.59
CA VAL A 54 0.31 -4.31 -14.97
C VAL A 54 1.34 -3.58 -15.81
N ASN A 55 2.59 -3.60 -15.38
CA ASN A 55 3.72 -3.07 -16.14
C ASN A 55 4.69 -4.20 -16.49
N THR A 56 5.26 -4.18 -17.69
CA THR A 56 6.28 -5.15 -18.12
C THR A 56 7.60 -4.44 -18.33
N ASN A 57 8.60 -4.83 -17.55
CA ASN A 57 9.95 -4.33 -17.65
C ASN A 57 10.65 -4.98 -18.85
N LEU A 58 11.51 -4.23 -19.54
CA LEU A 58 12.31 -4.76 -20.64
C LEU A 58 13.72 -5.10 -20.15
N THR A 59 14.29 -6.16 -20.72
CA THR A 59 15.70 -6.50 -20.59
C THR A 59 16.55 -5.51 -21.41
N LYS A 60 17.88 -5.54 -21.24
CA LYS A 60 18.80 -4.65 -21.96
C LYS A 60 18.74 -4.83 -23.49
N ASP A 61 18.41 -6.03 -23.95
CA ASP A 61 18.19 -6.36 -25.36
C ASP A 61 16.75 -6.10 -25.82
N GLY A 62 15.95 -5.39 -25.02
CA GLY A 62 14.60 -4.95 -25.38
C GLY A 62 13.52 -6.03 -25.30
N LYS A 63 13.81 -7.21 -24.75
CA LYS A 63 12.84 -8.30 -24.61
C LYS A 63 12.01 -8.14 -23.35
N PRO A 64 10.78 -8.67 -23.31
CA PRO A 64 10.00 -8.74 -22.07
C PRO A 64 10.78 -9.45 -20.95
N GLY A 65 10.89 -8.78 -19.81
CA GLY A 65 11.54 -9.26 -18.59
C GLY A 65 10.52 -9.54 -17.48
N SER A 66 10.76 -8.98 -16.28
CA SER A 66 9.83 -9.08 -15.15
C SER A 66 8.59 -8.19 -15.34
N SER A 67 7.50 -8.49 -14.65
CA SER A 67 6.30 -7.66 -14.62
C SER A 67 5.95 -7.25 -13.21
N ASP A 68 5.33 -6.09 -13.07
CA ASP A 68 4.91 -5.50 -11.80
C ASP A 68 3.38 -5.44 -11.74
N TYR A 69 2.81 -5.76 -10.56
CA TYR A 69 1.36 -6.00 -10.44
C TYR A 69 0.68 -5.15 -9.36
N GLY A 70 -0.44 -4.56 -9.73
CA GLY A 70 -1.43 -3.92 -8.87
C GLY A 70 -0.97 -2.63 -8.22
N LEU A 71 -1.62 -2.29 -7.10
CA LEU A 71 -1.51 -0.97 -6.46
C LEU A 71 -0.08 -0.54 -6.15
N MET A 72 0.70 -1.47 -5.60
CA MET A 72 2.07 -1.25 -5.15
C MET A 72 3.11 -1.88 -6.09
N GLN A 73 2.69 -2.23 -7.31
CA GLN A 73 3.54 -2.74 -8.41
C GLN A 73 4.52 -3.82 -7.93
N ILE A 74 3.98 -4.89 -7.33
CA ILE A 74 4.80 -5.99 -6.80
C ILE A 74 5.42 -6.78 -7.95
N ASN A 75 6.75 -6.79 -8.01
CA ASN A 75 7.51 -7.40 -9.09
C ASN A 75 7.47 -8.94 -9.08
N SER A 76 7.36 -9.55 -10.26
CA SER A 76 7.29 -11.01 -10.45
C SER A 76 8.52 -11.76 -9.95
N GLU A 77 9.72 -11.16 -9.96
CA GLU A 77 10.91 -11.76 -9.36
C GLU A 77 10.86 -11.78 -7.84
N THR A 78 10.35 -10.71 -7.24
CA THR A 78 10.11 -10.63 -5.79
C THR A 78 9.11 -11.71 -5.38
N MET A 79 8.03 -11.89 -6.14
CA MET A 79 7.06 -12.96 -5.89
C MET A 79 7.71 -14.35 -5.93
N ARG A 80 8.60 -14.64 -6.91
CA ARG A 80 9.33 -15.91 -6.95
C ARG A 80 10.14 -16.15 -5.67
N ARG A 81 10.80 -15.11 -5.13
CA ARG A 81 11.57 -15.21 -3.88
C ARG A 81 10.67 -15.43 -2.66
N LEU A 82 9.50 -14.80 -2.64
CA LEU A 82 8.51 -14.93 -1.57
C LEU A 82 7.75 -16.26 -1.57
N LYS A 83 7.84 -17.07 -2.65
CA LYS A 83 7.02 -18.28 -2.80
C LYS A 83 7.19 -19.30 -1.67
N LYS A 84 8.37 -19.34 -1.03
CA LYS A 84 8.63 -20.21 0.14
C LYS A 84 7.83 -19.76 1.37
N GLU A 85 7.68 -18.46 1.58
CA GLU A 85 6.96 -17.87 2.72
C GLU A 85 5.45 -17.75 2.43
N TYR A 86 5.10 -17.50 1.16
CA TYR A 86 3.73 -17.31 0.68
C TYR A 86 3.44 -18.20 -0.54
N PRO A 87 3.26 -19.52 -0.37
CA PRO A 87 3.01 -20.45 -1.46
C PRO A 87 1.77 -20.09 -2.29
N GLY A 88 0.78 -19.46 -1.65
CA GLY A 88 -0.47 -19.04 -2.29
C GLY A 88 -0.43 -17.68 -2.99
N LEU A 89 0.71 -16.96 -3.00
CA LEU A 89 0.85 -15.68 -3.69
C LEU A 89 0.87 -15.90 -5.21
N SER A 90 -0.02 -15.21 -5.92
CA SER A 90 -0.11 -15.23 -7.38
C SER A 90 -0.41 -13.84 -7.94
N LYS A 91 -0.23 -13.69 -9.26
CA LYS A 91 -0.57 -12.46 -9.99
C LYS A 91 -2.05 -12.16 -9.85
N GLU A 92 -2.88 -13.18 -10.02
CA GLU A 92 -4.35 -13.09 -10.00
C GLU A 92 -4.81 -12.52 -8.66
N LYS A 93 -4.28 -13.04 -7.55
CA LYS A 93 -4.59 -12.51 -6.21
C LYS A 93 -4.10 -11.09 -6.01
N LEU A 94 -2.90 -10.74 -6.47
CA LEU A 94 -2.38 -9.38 -6.35
C LEU A 94 -3.19 -8.35 -7.15
N LEU A 95 -3.89 -8.77 -8.20
CA LEU A 95 -4.74 -7.92 -9.02
C LEU A 95 -6.21 -7.92 -8.55
N SER A 96 -6.69 -9.01 -7.94
CA SER A 96 -8.07 -9.12 -7.45
C SER A 96 -8.25 -8.64 -6.01
N ASP A 97 -7.20 -8.66 -5.19
CA ASP A 97 -7.23 -8.29 -3.77
C ASP A 97 -6.30 -7.08 -3.53
N PRO A 98 -6.87 -5.86 -3.50
CA PRO A 98 -6.14 -4.64 -3.20
C PRO A 98 -5.43 -4.69 -1.84
N CYS A 99 -6.05 -5.31 -0.84
CA CYS A 99 -5.52 -5.37 0.51
C CYS A 99 -4.29 -6.26 0.58
N LEU A 100 -4.34 -7.46 -0.01
CA LEU A 100 -3.16 -8.31 -0.17
C LEU A 100 -2.02 -7.56 -0.86
N ASN A 101 -2.31 -6.83 -1.94
CA ASN A 101 -1.30 -6.05 -2.66
C ASN A 101 -0.64 -4.99 -1.75
N ILE A 102 -1.46 -4.24 -1.00
CA ILE A 102 -1.00 -3.23 -0.05
C ILE A 102 -0.15 -3.85 1.07
N TYR A 103 -0.61 -4.97 1.66
CA TYR A 103 0.11 -5.66 2.73
C TYR A 103 1.47 -6.20 2.27
N ILE A 104 1.54 -6.80 1.07
CA ILE A 104 2.81 -7.28 0.52
C ILE A 104 3.76 -6.10 0.27
N GLY A 105 3.28 -4.98 -0.27
CA GLY A 105 4.12 -3.79 -0.43
C GLY A 105 4.61 -3.21 0.89
N ALA A 106 3.72 -3.06 1.88
CA ALA A 106 4.08 -2.59 3.22
C ALA A 106 5.11 -3.52 3.90
N MET A 107 4.95 -4.84 3.75
CA MET A 107 5.91 -5.84 4.25
C MET A 107 7.30 -5.65 3.62
N LEU A 108 7.38 -5.49 2.31
CA LEU A 108 8.65 -5.29 1.60
C LEU A 108 9.34 -4.00 2.06
N LEU A 109 8.56 -2.92 2.22
CA LEU A 109 9.09 -1.66 2.75
C LEU A 109 9.61 -1.84 4.18
N ARG A 110 8.88 -2.57 5.03
CA ARG A 110 9.32 -2.86 6.39
C ARG A 110 10.60 -3.69 6.43
N ARG A 111 10.79 -4.65 5.53
CA ARG A 111 12.05 -5.40 5.40
C ARG A 111 13.23 -4.48 5.06
N ASN A 112 13.02 -3.50 4.16
CA ASN A 112 14.05 -2.50 3.88
C ASN A 112 14.40 -1.67 5.13
N PHE A 113 13.39 -1.22 5.89
CA PHE A 113 13.60 -0.47 7.13
C PHE A 113 14.33 -1.30 8.20
N ASN A 114 14.00 -2.57 8.35
CA ASN A 114 14.67 -3.44 9.30
C ASN A 114 16.16 -3.64 8.95
N GLN A 115 16.50 -3.66 7.66
CA GLN A 115 17.87 -3.90 7.22
C GLN A 115 18.73 -2.64 7.17
N TYR A 116 18.14 -1.47 6.90
CA TYR A 116 18.90 -0.22 6.62
C TYR A 116 18.46 0.99 7.45
N GLY A 117 17.58 0.78 8.43
CA GLY A 117 16.94 1.84 9.20
C GLY A 117 15.79 2.52 8.45
N ALA A 118 14.91 3.18 9.20
CA ALA A 118 13.79 3.96 8.66
C ALA A 118 14.27 5.29 8.06
N THR A 119 14.94 5.21 6.91
CA THR A 119 15.54 6.34 6.19
C THR A 119 14.93 6.51 4.81
N TRP A 120 15.03 7.71 4.23
CA TRP A 120 14.64 7.97 2.84
C TRP A 120 15.32 7.00 1.86
N LEU A 121 16.58 6.64 2.09
CA LEU A 121 17.30 5.69 1.26
C LEU A 121 16.62 4.31 1.25
N ALA A 122 16.13 3.83 2.40
CA ALA A 122 15.43 2.55 2.50
C ALA A 122 14.09 2.53 1.75
N VAL A 123 13.47 3.69 1.55
CA VAL A 123 12.29 3.84 0.68
C VAL A 123 12.69 3.76 -0.78
N GLY A 124 13.78 4.43 -1.16
CA GLY A 124 14.36 4.32 -2.48
C GLY A 124 14.69 2.88 -2.91
N MET A 125 15.01 2.01 -1.94
CA MET A 125 15.31 0.60 -2.19
C MET A 125 14.09 -0.19 -2.66
N TYR A 126 12.87 0.30 -2.38
CA TYR A 126 11.63 -0.32 -2.87
C TYR A 126 11.62 -0.39 -4.41
N ASN A 127 12.06 0.68 -5.08
CA ASN A 127 12.10 0.76 -6.54
C ASN A 127 13.48 0.40 -7.13
N ALA A 128 14.57 0.93 -6.57
CA ALA A 128 15.90 0.79 -7.17
C ALA A 128 16.67 -0.47 -6.70
N GLY A 129 16.17 -1.18 -5.69
CA GLY A 129 16.80 -2.39 -5.14
C GLY A 129 18.06 -2.13 -4.31
N MET A 130 18.64 -3.22 -3.77
CA MET A 130 19.64 -3.18 -2.68
C MET A 130 21.11 -3.20 -3.11
N LYS A 131 21.40 -3.29 -4.41
CA LYS A 131 22.79 -3.28 -4.92
C LYS A 131 23.45 -1.92 -4.71
N ASN A 132 24.60 -1.86 -4.05
CA ASN A 132 25.33 -0.61 -3.77
C ASN A 132 26.21 -0.17 -4.95
N LYS A 133 25.60 0.01 -6.12
CA LYS A 133 26.25 0.65 -7.28
C LYS A 133 25.94 2.14 -7.25
N PRO A 134 26.86 3.04 -7.69
CA PRO A 134 26.61 4.49 -7.67
C PRO A 134 25.27 4.90 -8.30
N VAL A 135 24.98 4.39 -9.50
CA VAL A 135 23.71 4.63 -10.20
C VAL A 135 22.49 4.17 -9.40
N THR A 136 22.59 3.03 -8.70
CA THR A 136 21.51 2.50 -7.88
C THR A 136 21.26 3.39 -6.67
N VAL A 137 22.32 3.89 -6.02
CA VAL A 137 22.21 4.81 -4.88
C VAL A 137 21.55 6.12 -5.31
N THR A 138 21.94 6.69 -6.45
CA THR A 138 21.29 7.88 -7.02
C THR A 138 19.81 7.64 -7.28
N ASN A 139 19.45 6.49 -7.87
CA ASN A 139 18.05 6.15 -8.15
C ASN A 139 17.23 6.00 -6.86
N ARG A 140 17.81 5.44 -5.79
CA ARG A 140 17.14 5.38 -4.48
C ARG A 140 16.81 6.78 -3.97
N TYR A 141 17.77 7.70 -4.03
CA TYR A 141 17.56 9.07 -3.57
C TYR A 141 16.46 9.77 -4.38
N ASN A 142 16.51 9.67 -5.71
CA ASN A 142 15.52 10.28 -6.60
C ASN A 142 14.11 9.75 -6.32
N TYR A 143 13.97 8.43 -6.17
CA TYR A 143 12.69 7.81 -5.86
C TYR A 143 12.18 8.25 -4.48
N ALA A 144 13.05 8.26 -3.46
CA ALA A 144 12.68 8.70 -2.12
C ALA A 144 12.15 10.14 -2.09
N MET A 145 12.81 11.06 -2.81
CA MET A 145 12.37 12.45 -2.95
C MET A 145 11.02 12.58 -3.67
N LEU A 146 10.75 11.69 -4.64
CA LEU A 146 9.47 11.64 -5.32
C LEU A 146 8.35 11.19 -4.37
N ILE A 147 8.61 10.17 -3.54
CA ILE A 147 7.65 9.71 -2.52
C ILE A 147 7.41 10.79 -1.46
N ASP A 148 8.44 11.49 -1.00
CA ASP A 148 8.29 12.63 -0.07
C ASP A 148 7.34 13.70 -0.63
N ARG A 149 7.50 14.05 -1.90
CA ARG A 149 6.64 15.02 -2.57
C ARG A 149 5.18 14.57 -2.60
N HIS A 150 4.94 13.31 -2.95
CA HIS A 150 3.58 12.74 -2.96
C HIS A 150 2.98 12.69 -1.56
N TYR A 151 3.76 12.27 -0.57
CA TYR A 151 3.35 12.25 0.83
C TYR A 151 2.93 13.63 1.31
N LYS A 152 3.75 14.66 1.06
CA LYS A 152 3.41 16.07 1.36
C LYS A 152 2.17 16.54 0.62
N ALA A 153 2.01 16.15 -0.64
CA ALA A 153 0.82 16.47 -1.43
C ALA A 153 -0.45 15.79 -0.89
N ILE A 154 -0.36 14.56 -0.37
CA ILE A 154 -1.46 13.87 0.33
C ILE A 154 -1.79 14.61 1.64
N LYS A 155 -0.79 14.96 2.44
CA LYS A 155 -1.00 15.73 3.68
C LYS A 155 -1.66 17.08 3.42
N ALA A 156 -1.32 17.73 2.30
CA ALA A 156 -1.92 18.98 1.85
C ALA A 156 -3.26 18.82 1.08
N GLY A 157 -3.79 17.60 0.94
CA GLY A 157 -5.07 17.34 0.25
C GLY A 157 -5.03 17.48 -1.29
N LYS A 158 -3.85 17.62 -1.89
CA LYS A 158 -3.66 17.74 -3.36
C LYS A 158 -3.72 16.39 -4.07
N ILE A 159 -3.37 15.30 -3.37
CA ILE A 159 -3.58 13.93 -3.81
C ILE A 159 -4.61 13.30 -2.86
N PRO A 160 -5.64 12.59 -3.37
CA PRO A 160 -6.67 12.03 -2.54
C PRO A 160 -6.15 10.89 -1.66
N ARG A 161 -6.66 10.80 -0.42
CA ARG A 161 -6.53 9.62 0.43
C ARG A 161 -7.54 8.57 0.00
N LYS A 162 -7.24 7.85 -1.08
CA LYS A 162 -8.09 6.76 -1.55
C LYS A 162 -7.98 5.59 -0.57
N ALA A 163 -9.14 5.12 -0.09
CA ALA A 163 -9.26 3.91 0.72
C ALA A 163 -9.48 2.70 -0.19
N PHE A 164 -8.98 1.55 0.24
CA PHE A 164 -9.29 0.26 -0.38
C PHE A 164 -9.78 -0.69 0.71
N SER A 165 -10.77 -1.49 0.35
CA SER A 165 -11.36 -2.54 1.18
C SER A 165 -11.20 -3.89 0.50
N GLY A 166 -11.23 -4.95 1.31
CA GLY A 166 -11.14 -6.35 0.88
C GLY A 166 -12.51 -7.01 0.76
#